data_AF-R5X773-F1
#
_entry.id   AF-R5X773-F1
#
_cell.length_a   1.000
_cell.length_b   1.000
_cell.length_c   1.000
_cell.angle_alpha   90.00
_cell.angle_beta   90.00
_cell.angle_gamma   90.00
#
_symmetry.space_group_name_H-M   'P 1'
#
loop_
_entity.id
_entity.type
_entity.pdbx_description
1 polymer ?
#
loop_
_entity_poly.entity_id
_entity_poly.type
_entity_poly.pdbx_seq_one_letter_code
_entity_poly.pdbx_strand_id
1 'polypeptide(L)' 'MTNTNATNLRKNLFSYLDSTIEYNDIINVNTKKGNVIIISEAEYNGLLETLYLLSDSTMREKLETAKNATNEDYEVFEW' A
#
# COMPACT_ATOMS: atom_id res chain seq x y z
N MET A 1 1.58 -11.04 3.59
CA MET A 1 0.19 -11.36 3.19
C MET A 1 -0.26 -12.62 3.91
N THR A 2 -1.15 -12.46 4.87
CA THR A 2 -1.69 -13.52 5.72
C THR A 2 -3.07 -13.94 5.22
N ASN A 3 -3.34 -15.25 5.15
CA ASN A 3 -4.65 -15.78 4.76
C ASN A 3 -5.36 -16.36 5.99
N THR A 4 -6.62 -16.01 6.18
CA THR A 4 -7.44 -16.50 7.30
C THR A 4 -8.91 -16.63 6.90
N ASN A 5 -9.74 -17.21 7.76
CA ASN A 5 -11.19 -17.26 7.59
C ASN A 5 -11.88 -16.39 8.64
N ALA A 6 -13.16 -16.07 8.44
CA ALA A 6 -13.92 -15.22 9.36
C ALA A 6 -13.91 -15.73 10.81
N THR A 7 -13.91 -17.04 11.03
CA THR A 7 -13.90 -17.63 12.38
C THR A 7 -12.57 -17.40 13.09
N ASN A 8 -11.45 -17.60 12.38
CA ASN A 8 -10.11 -17.40 12.92
C ASN A 8 -9.78 -15.92 13.08
N LEU A 9 -10.19 -15.08 12.14
CA LEU A 9 -10.11 -13.62 12.27
C LEU A 9 -10.80 -13.15 13.55
N ARG A 10 -12.03 -13.60 13.80
CA ARG A 10 -12.78 -13.21 15.01
C ARG A 10 -12.05 -13.60 16.30
N LYS A 11 -11.40 -14.77 16.33
CA LYS A 11 -10.69 -15.26 17.51
C LYS A 11 -9.42 -14.45 17.81
N ASN A 12 -8.73 -13.97 16.78
CA ASN A 12 -7.43 -13.31 16.89
C ASN A 12 -7.46 -11.86 16.36
N LEU A 13 -8.61 -11.20 16.46
CA LEU A 13 -8.87 -9.93 15.77
C LEU A 13 -7.80 -8.87 16.07
N PHE A 14 -7.51 -8.63 17.34
CA PHE A 14 -6.55 -7.60 17.75
C PHE A 14 -5.14 -7.89 17.23
N SER A 15 -4.65 -9.12 17.35
CA SER A 15 -3.33 -9.51 16.83
C SER A 15 -3.21 -9.30 15.32
N TYR A 16 -4.28 -9.56 14.58
CA TYR A 16 -4.32 -9.29 13.15
C TYR A 16 -4.32 -7.79 12.84
N LEU A 17 -5.07 -6.98 13.58
CA LEU A 17 -5.07 -5.52 13.42
C LEU A 17 -3.69 -4.92 13.74
N ASP A 18 -3.08 -5.31 14.86
CA ASP A 18 -1.74 -4.87 15.24
C ASP A 18 -0.73 -5.21 14.14
N SER A 19 -0.80 -6.43 13.59
CA SER A 19 0.07 -6.84 12.49
C SER A 19 -0.11 -6.00 11.22
N THR A 20 -1.33 -5.57 10.91
CA THR A 20 -1.60 -4.71 9.74
C THR A 20 -1.04 -3.30 9.94
N ILE A 21 -1.04 -2.79 11.18
CA ILE A 21 -0.60 -1.44 11.51
C ILE A 21 0.93 -1.37 11.67
N GLU A 22 1.53 -2.32 12.39
CA GLU A 22 2.96 -2.29 12.71
C GLU A 22 3.85 -2.74 11.56
N TYR A 23 3.40 -3.74 10.79
CA TYR A 23 4.22 -4.39 9.78
C TYR A 23 3.68 -4.24 8.36
N ASN A 24 2.64 -3.40 8.16
CA ASN A 24 1.94 -3.25 6.89
C ASN A 24 1.52 -4.61 6.29
N ASP A 25 1.19 -5.59 7.13
CA ASP A 25 0.74 -6.88 6.62
C ASP A 25 -0.65 -6.74 5.98
N ILE A 26 -0.86 -7.52 4.92
CA ILE A 26 -2.12 -7.57 4.18
C ILE A 26 -2.85 -8.85 4.57
N ILE A 27 -4.03 -8.75 5.15
CA ILE A 27 -4.79 -9.92 5.61
C ILE A 27 -5.94 -10.21 4.66
N ASN A 28 -5.90 -11.37 4.04
CA ASN A 28 -6.99 -11.90 3.24
C ASN A 28 -7.91 -12.78 4.09
N VAL A 29 -9.19 -12.44 4.11
CA VAL A 29 -10.23 -13.09 4.91
C VAL A 29 -11.20 -13.79 3.97
N ASN A 30 -11.17 -15.12 3.96
CA ASN A 30 -12.09 -15.94 3.20
C ASN A 30 -13.43 -16.09 3.95
N THR A 31 -14.53 -15.80 3.26
CA THR A 31 -15.90 -16.01 3.76
C THR A 31 -16.71 -16.83 2.75
N LYS A 32 -17.89 -17.32 3.15
CA LYS A 32 -18.81 -18.04 2.25
C LYS A 32 -19.33 -17.18 1.08
N LYS A 33 -19.29 -15.85 1.21
CA LYS A 33 -19.80 -14.90 0.20
C LYS A 33 -18.71 -14.32 -0.69
N GLY A 34 -17.44 -14.61 -0.39
CA GLY A 34 -16.29 -14.00 -1.07
C GLY A 34 -15.17 -13.65 -0.09
N ASN A 35 -14.16 -12.95 -0.61
CA ASN A 35 -12.96 -12.60 0.14
C ASN A 35 -12.95 -11.11 0.48
N VAL A 36 -12.35 -10.77 1.61
CA VAL A 36 -12.13 -9.39 2.05
C VAL A 36 -10.64 -9.21 2.33
N ILE A 37 -10.11 -8.04 2.01
CA ILE A 37 -8.74 -7.66 2.35
C ILE A 37 -8.79 -6.63 3.49
N ILE A 38 -7.99 -6.84 4.52
CA ILE A 38 -7.74 -5.88 5.60
C ILE A 38 -6.32 -5.36 5.43
N ILE A 39 -6.19 -4.04 5.42
CA ILE A 39 -4.94 -3.27 5.39
C ILE A 39 -5.05 -2.13 6.40
N SER A 40 -3.93 -1.55 6.78
CA SER A 40 -3.93 -0.34 7.61
C SER A 40 -4.53 0.84 6.84
N GLU A 41 -5.06 1.81 7.59
CA GLU A 41 -5.56 3.06 7.01
C GLU A 41 -4.46 3.82 6.25
N ALA A 42 -3.24 3.80 6.78
CA ALA A 42 -2.08 4.43 6.13
C ALA A 42 -1.82 3.83 4.74
N GLU A 43 -1.84 2.50 4.62
CA GLU A 43 -1.67 1.84 3.32
C GLU A 43 -2.86 2.05 2.39
N TYR A 44 -4.09 2.07 2.91
CA TYR A 44 -5.25 2.40 2.10
C TYR A 44 -5.15 3.81 1.50
N ASN A 45 -4.79 4.80 2.31
CA ASN A 45 -4.60 6.18 1.84
C ASN A 45 -3.44 6.29 0.85
N GLY A 46 -2.32 5.59 1.09
CA GLY A 46 -1.19 5.54 0.16
C GLY A 46 -1.56 4.96 -1.20
N LEU A 47 -2.38 3.91 -1.23
CA LEU A 47 -2.90 3.33 -2.48
C LEU A 47 -3.82 4.30 -3.23
N LEU A 48 -4.72 4.99 -2.52
CA LEU A 48 -5.60 5.99 -3.13
C LEU A 48 -4.81 7.16 -3.70
N GLU A 49 -3.83 7.67 -2.96
CA GLU A 49 -2.99 8.77 -3.42
C GLU A 49 -2.15 8.37 -4.63
N THR A 50 -1.56 7.17 -4.61
CA THR A 50 -0.82 6.63 -5.76
C THR A 50 -1.73 6.52 -6.98
N LEU A 51 -2.96 6.02 -6.81
CA LEU A 51 -3.93 5.94 -7.90
C LEU A 51 -4.31 7.33 -8.43
N TYR A 52 -4.50 8.29 -7.54
CA TYR A 52 -4.81 9.68 -7.89
C TYR A 52 -3.68 10.31 -8.72
N LEU A 53 -2.43 10.23 -8.24
CA LEU A 53 -1.26 10.77 -8.93
C LEU A 53 -1.04 10.11 -10.30
N LEU A 54 -1.27 8.80 -10.41
CA LEU A 54 -1.10 8.07 -11.67
C LEU A 54 -2.27 8.26 -12.64
N SER A 55 -3.42 8.75 -12.18
CA SER A 55 -4.58 9.03 -13.02
C SER A 55 -4.36 10.25 -13.92
N ASP A 56 -3.52 11.19 -13.48
CA ASP A 56 -3.08 12.33 -14.29
C ASP A 56 -1.88 11.91 -15.16
N SER A 57 -2.08 11.92 -16.49
CA SER A 57 -1.04 11.52 -17.46
C SER A 57 0.24 12.37 -17.37
N THR A 58 0.12 13.67 -17.10
CA THR A 58 1.28 14.57 -16.98
C THR A 58 2.05 14.30 -15.70
N MET A 59 1.34 14.07 -14.59
CA MET A 59 1.96 13.70 -13.32
C MET A 59 2.65 12.34 -13.44
N ARG A 60 1.99 11.36 -14.05
CA ARG A 60 2.56 10.03 -14.28
C ARG A 60 3.85 10.10 -15.09
N GLU A 61 3.88 10.85 -16.19
CA GLU A 61 5.09 11.02 -17.01
C GLU A 61 6.23 11.63 -16.21
N LYS A 62 5.97 12.69 -15.43
CA LYS A 62 6.98 13.30 -14.55
C LYS A 62 7.54 12.31 -13.53
N LEU A 63 6.69 11.50 -12.92
CA LEU A 63 7.11 10.47 -11.96
C LEU A 63 7.97 9.39 -12.61
N GLU A 64 7.61 8.94 -13.82
CA GLU A 64 8.42 7.96 -14.56
C GLU A 64 9.76 8.55 -15.02
N THR A 65 9.80 9.82 -15.47
CA THR A 65 11.06 10.50 -15.79
C THR A 65 11.95 10.61 -14.55
N ALA A 66 11.40 11.08 -13.42
CA ALA A 66 12.14 11.22 -12.18
C ALA A 66 12.68 9.88 -11.65
N LYS A 67 11.89 8.81 -11.79
CA LYS A 67 12.28 7.45 -11.39
C LYS A 67 13.45 6.89 -12.20
N ASN A 68 13.56 7.28 -13.47
CA ASN A 68 14.64 6.84 -14.37
C ASN A 68 15.81 7.82 -14.43
N ALA A 69 15.71 8.98 -13.76
CA ALA A 69 16.77 9.96 -13.70
C ALA A 69 18.01 9.38 -13.02
N THR A 70 19.17 9.70 -13.57
CA THR A 70 20.49 9.29 -13.11
C THR A 70 21.18 10.45 -12.39
N ASN A 71 22.31 10.19 -11.74
CA ASN A 71 23.09 11.25 -11.09
C ASN A 71 23.57 12.33 -12.07
N GLU A 72 23.60 12.06 -13.38
CA GLU A 72 23.95 13.03 -14.42
C GLU A 72 22.84 14.06 -14.67
N ASP A 73 21.59 13.73 -14.31
CA ASP A 73 20.42 14.60 -14.46
C ASP A 73 20.27 15.61 -13.31
N TYR A 74 21.13 15.54 -12.30
CA TYR A 74 21.10 16.41 -11.12
C TYR A 74 22.39 17.23 -11.01
N GLU A 75 22.24 18.53 -10.77
CA GLU A 75 23.38 19.39 -10.42
C GLU A 75 23.63 19.31 -8.91
N VAL A 76 24.90 19.08 -8.54
CA VAL A 76 25.32 19.15 -7.14
C VAL A 76 25.33 20.62 -6.73
N PHE A 77 24.38 20.99 -5.87
CA PHE A 77 24.32 22.33 -5.31
C PHE A 77 25.32 22.43 -4.15
N GLU A 78 26.43 23.14 -4.35
CA GLU A 78 27.36 23.48 -3.26
C GLU A 78 26.87 24.76 -2.58
N TRP A 79 26.32 24.59 -1.37
CA TRP A 79 26.09 25.64 -0.38
C TRP A 79 27.38 26.30 0.12
#